data_AF-A0A432UFW8-F1
#
_entry.id   AF-A0A432UFW8-F1
#
_cell.length_a   1.000
_cell.length_b   1.000
_cell.length_c   1.000
_cell.angle_alpha   90.00
_cell.angle_beta   90.00
_cell.angle_gamma   90.00
#
_symmetry.space_group_name_H-M   'P 1'
#
loop_
_entity.id
_entity.type
_entity.pdbx_description
1 polymer ?
#
loop_
_entity_poly.entity_id
_entity_poly.type
_entity_poly.pdbx_seq_one_letter_code
_entity_poly.pdbx_strand_id
1 'polypeptide(L)'
;LTALFDVIGIFGGFLTGVLLLGINSGIYFNRIYDSVVLKDVTGGFLKSLAFALIVSTICCYQGYFTHMRSEGFGARGVSLATTSAVVISCVLVLVLDYVLTSFLL
;
A
#
# COMPACT_ATOMS: atom_id res chain seq x y z
N LEU A 1 -5.06 2.42 7.59
CA LEU A 1 -5.02 3.38 6.46
C LEU A 1 -5.55 2.75 5.17
N THR A 2 -5.17 1.50 4.87
CA THR A 2 -5.66 0.75 3.68
C THR A 2 -7.17 0.71 3.55
N ALA A 3 -7.90 0.31 4.60
CA ALA A 3 -9.37 0.29 4.57
C ALA A 3 -10.01 1.67 4.28
N LEU A 4 -9.39 2.77 4.73
CA LEU A 4 -9.87 4.11 4.44
C LEU A 4 -9.62 4.48 2.98
N PHE A 5 -8.47 4.07 2.42
CA PHE A 5 -8.16 4.24 1.01
C PHE A 5 -9.15 3.49 0.11
N ASP A 6 -9.55 2.27 0.50
CA ASP A 6 -10.54 1.47 -0.22
C ASP A 6 -11.92 2.15 -0.22
N VAL A 7 -12.37 2.66 0.94
CA VAL A 7 -13.66 3.38 1.05
C VAL A 7 -13.66 4.65 0.18
N ILE A 8 -12.58 5.43 0.22
CA ILE A 8 -12.45 6.62 -0.63
C ILE A 8 -12.41 6.23 -2.11
N GLY A 9 -11.72 5.14 -2.46
CA GLY A 9 -11.67 4.60 -3.82
C GLY A 9 -13.05 4.22 -4.35
N ILE A 10 -13.85 3.50 -3.54
CA ILE A 10 -15.24 3.15 -3.87
C ILE A 10 -16.08 4.42 -4.04
N PHE A 11 -15.92 5.41 -3.15
CA PHE A 11 -16.65 6.67 -3.27
C PHE A 11 -16.26 7.48 -4.51
N GLY A 12 -14.98 7.51 -4.88
CA GLY A 12 -14.52 8.13 -6.12
C GLY A 12 -15.06 7.42 -7.37
N GLY A 13 -15.17 6.10 -7.33
CA GLY A 13 -15.84 5.29 -8.36
C GLY A 13 -17.34 5.58 -8.44
N PHE A 14 -18.01 5.78 -7.31
CA PHE A 14 -19.42 6.15 -7.26
C PHE A 14 -19.65 7.54 -7.88
N LEU A 15 -18.85 8.54 -7.51
CA LEU A 15 -18.95 9.89 -8.04
C LEU A 15 -18.80 9.91 -9.57
N THR A 16 -17.82 9.19 -10.10
CA THR A 16 -17.59 9.13 -11.55
C THR A 16 -18.63 8.29 -12.27
N GLY A 17 -18.92 7.07 -11.79
CA GLY A 17 -19.86 6.15 -12.44
C GLY A 17 -21.31 6.61 -12.39
N VAL A 18 -21.79 7.08 -11.23
CA VAL A 18 -23.20 7.44 -11.04
C VAL A 18 -23.46 8.89 -11.41
N LEU A 19 -22.63 9.83 -10.93
CA LEU A 19 -22.91 11.26 -11.12
C LEU A 19 -22.51 11.76 -12.52
N LEU A 20 -21.38 11.30 -13.07
CA LEU A 20 -20.91 11.76 -14.39
C LEU A 20 -21.42 10.88 -15.53
N LEU A 21 -21.41 9.56 -15.39
CA LEU A 21 -21.84 8.62 -16.43
C LEU A 21 -23.33 8.25 -16.37
N GLY A 22 -24.05 8.64 -15.31
CA GLY A 22 -25.48 8.40 -15.18
C GLY A 22 -25.88 6.93 -14.94
N ILE A 23 -24.96 6.10 -14.44
CA ILE A 23 -25.25 4.71 -14.09
C ILE A 23 -26.23 4.67 -12.91
N ASN A 24 -27.18 3.73 -12.90
CA ASN A 24 -28.10 3.56 -11.79
C ASN A 24 -27.33 3.18 -10.50
N SER A 25 -27.54 3.95 -9.43
CA SER A 25 -26.90 3.76 -8.12
C SER A 25 -27.16 2.37 -7.52
N GLY A 26 -28.37 1.84 -7.69
CA GLY A 26 -28.74 0.49 -7.25
C GLY A 26 -27.94 -0.60 -7.97
N ILE A 27 -27.72 -0.45 -9.27
CA ILE A 27 -26.90 -1.40 -10.05
C ILE A 27 -25.43 -1.32 -9.62
N TYR A 28 -24.92 -0.11 -9.36
CA TYR A 28 -23.55 0.10 -8.91
C TYR A 28 -23.26 -0.63 -7.59
N PHE A 29 -24.09 -0.43 -6.56
CA PHE A 29 -23.90 -1.11 -5.27
C PHE A 29 -24.09 -2.62 -5.38
N ASN A 30 -25.08 -3.09 -6.15
CA ASN A 30 -25.31 -4.52 -6.32
C ASN A 30 -24.10 -5.23 -6.98
N ARG A 31 -23.50 -4.60 -7.99
CA ARG A 31 -22.24 -5.07 -8.61
C ARG A 31 -21.08 -5.16 -7.62
N ILE A 32 -20.95 -4.19 -6.71
CA ILE A 32 -19.91 -4.22 -5.67
C ILE A 32 -20.13 -5.42 -4.73
N TYR A 33 -21.35 -5.61 -4.25
CA TYR A 33 -21.68 -6.74 -3.36
C TYR A 33 -21.44 -8.09 -4.02
N ASP A 34 -21.79 -8.24 -5.30
CA ASP A 34 -21.57 -9.49 -6.03
C ASP A 34 -20.10 -9.75 -6.37
N SER A 35 -19.30 -8.69 -6.56
CA SER A 35 -17.91 -8.84 -6.98
C SER A 35 -16.93 -8.99 -5.81
N VAL A 36 -17.26 -8.46 -4.63
CA VAL A 36 -16.38 -8.48 -3.47
C VAL A 36 -16.62 -9.73 -2.64
N VAL A 37 -15.62 -10.62 -2.57
CA VAL A 37 -15.66 -11.83 -1.74
C VAL A 37 -14.94 -11.55 -0.41
N LEU A 38 -15.35 -12.23 0.67
CA LEU A 38 -14.67 -12.14 1.97
C LEU A 38 -13.16 -12.49 1.90
N LYS A 39 -12.76 -13.31 0.92
CA LYS A 39 -11.35 -13.63 0.62
C LYS A 39 -10.56 -12.39 0.18
N ASP A 40 -11.17 -11.48 -0.55
CA ASP A 40 -10.51 -10.25 -1.04
C ASP A 40 -10.21 -9.30 0.11
N VAL A 41 -11.16 -9.17 1.03
CA VAL A 41 -11.02 -8.32 2.24
C VAL A 41 -9.94 -8.88 3.17
N THR A 42 -10.05 -10.16 3.53
CA THR A 42 -9.08 -10.80 4.44
C THR A 42 -7.68 -10.88 3.83
N GLY A 43 -7.57 -11.15 2.53
CA GLY A 43 -6.32 -11.11 1.77
C GLY A 43 -5.69 -9.71 1.75
N GLY A 44 -6.49 -8.67 1.53
CA GLY A 44 -6.04 -7.27 1.57
C GLY A 44 -5.50 -6.87 2.94
N PHE A 45 -6.19 -7.25 4.03
CA PHE A 45 -5.71 -6.99 5.38
C PHE A 45 -4.39 -7.70 5.68
N LEU A 46 -4.27 -8.99 5.33
CA LEU A 46 -3.03 -9.75 5.55
C LEU A 46 -1.85 -9.14 4.81
N LYS A 47 -2.04 -8.78 3.53
CA LYS A 47 -1.03 -8.06 2.73
C LYS A 47 -0.62 -6.74 3.37
N SER A 48 -1.60 -5.94 3.80
CA SER A 48 -1.32 -4.63 4.41
C SER A 48 -0.47 -4.73 5.68
N LEU A 49 -0.70 -5.78 6.50
CA LEU A 49 0.07 -6.02 7.71
C LEU A 49 1.50 -6.47 7.40
N ALA A 50 1.68 -7.34 6.40
CA ALA A 50 3.01 -7.75 5.94
C ALA A 50 3.82 -6.57 5.39
N PHE A 51 3.21 -5.71 4.56
CA PHE A 51 3.85 -4.50 4.06
C PHE A 51 4.23 -3.55 5.19
N ALA A 52 3.36 -3.35 6.18
CA ALA A 52 3.65 -2.48 7.32
C ALA A 52 4.87 -2.95 8.14
N LEU A 53 4.97 -4.26 8.40
CA LEU A 53 6.11 -4.83 9.13
C LEU A 53 7.44 -4.63 8.38
N ILE A 54 7.45 -4.91 7.07
CA ILE A 54 8.67 -4.79 6.27
C ILE A 54 9.10 -3.32 6.13
N VAL A 55 8.18 -2.43 5.77
CA VAL A 55 8.48 -1.01 5.56
C VAL A 55 8.97 -0.36 6.86
N SER A 56 8.30 -0.61 7.99
CA SER A 56 8.72 -0.06 9.28
C SER A 56 10.12 -0.55 9.67
N THR A 57 10.40 -1.84 9.50
CA THR A 57 11.72 -2.42 9.83
C THR A 57 12.83 -1.81 8.97
N ILE A 58 12.64 -1.67 7.66
CA ILE A 58 13.64 -1.07 6.75
C ILE A 58 13.87 0.40 7.08
N CYS A 59 12.80 1.16 7.31
CA CYS A 59 12.91 2.58 7.64
C CYS A 59 13.63 2.79 8.98
N CYS A 60 13.31 1.98 10.00
CA CYS A 60 14.00 2.02 11.29
C CYS A 60 15.47 1.60 11.15
N TYR A 61 15.76 0.56 10.37
CA TYR A 61 17.12 0.11 10.11
C TYR A 61 17.95 1.23 9.46
N GLN A 62 17.48 1.80 8.35
CA GLN A 62 18.23 2.86 7.67
C GLN A 62 18.33 4.13 8.49
N GLY A 63 17.32 4.47 9.29
CA GLY A 63 17.35 5.59 10.22
C GLY A 63 18.38 5.41 11.34
N TYR A 64 18.47 4.22 11.91
CA TYR A 64 19.40 3.92 13.00
C TYR A 64 20.86 3.90 12.53
N PHE A 65 21.14 3.25 11.40
CA PHE A 65 22.51 3.11 10.88
C PHE A 65 23.00 4.32 10.07
N THR A 66 22.26 5.44 10.06
CA THR A 66 22.68 6.69 9.40
C THR A 66 24.06 7.17 9.82
N HIS A 67 24.38 7.06 11.10
CA HIS A 67 25.65 7.53 11.68
C HIS A 67 26.87 6.71 11.22
N MET A 68 26.67 5.46 10.77
CA MET A 68 27.73 4.56 10.30
C MET A 68 28.06 4.76 8.82
N ARG A 69 27.34 5.65 8.13
CA ARG A 69 27.44 5.81 6.68
C ARG A 69 28.57 6.76 6.30
N SER A 70 29.55 6.26 5.55
CA SER A 70 30.69 7.06 5.05
C SER A 70 30.34 8.11 4.01
N GLU A 71 29.15 8.03 3.40
CA GLU A 71 28.78 8.82 2.20
C GLU A 71 28.37 10.28 2.53
N GLY A 72 28.20 10.63 3.81
CA GLY A 72 27.95 12.00 4.26
C GLY A 72 27.53 12.11 5.73
N PHE A 73 27.95 13.19 6.40
CA PHE A 73 27.63 13.46 7.80
C PHE A 73 26.51 14.51 7.93
N GLY A 74 25.79 14.50 9.06
CA GLY A 74 24.72 15.46 9.36
C GLY A 74 23.53 15.37 8.41
N ALA A 75 22.95 16.51 8.02
CA ALA A 75 21.71 16.58 7.24
C ALA A 75 21.79 15.86 5.87
N ARG A 76 22.97 15.84 5.23
CA ARG A 76 23.19 15.14 3.95
C ARG A 76 23.17 13.61 4.13
N GLY A 77 23.68 13.10 5.25
CA GLY A 77 23.62 11.66 5.56
C GLY A 77 22.18 11.20 5.77
N VAL A 78 21.37 12.03 6.45
CA VAL A 78 19.95 11.74 6.69
C VAL A 78 19.16 11.69 5.39
N SER A 79 19.37 12.64 4.46
CA SER A 79 18.66 12.63 3.17
C SER A 79 19.05 11.44 2.27
N LEU A 80 20.31 11.02 2.29
CA LEU A 80 20.76 9.81 1.58
C LEU A 80 20.17 8.53 2.17
N ALA A 81 20.02 8.46 3.50
CA ALA A 81 19.42 7.32 4.16
C ALA A 81 17.91 7.21 3.92
N THR A 82 17.18 8.33 3.96
CA THR A 82 15.74 8.34 3.68
C THR A 82 15.46 7.97 2.22
N THR A 83 16.21 8.51 1.26
CA THR A 83 16.10 8.13 -0.16
C THR A 83 16.40 6.65 -0.39
N SER A 84 17.49 6.13 0.20
CA SER A 84 17.80 4.70 0.14
C SER A 84 16.69 3.83 0.77
N ALA A 85 16.14 4.23 1.92
CA ALA A 85 15.07 3.51 2.59
C ALA A 85 13.80 3.43 1.74
N VAL A 86 13.41 4.54 1.09
CA VAL A 86 12.24 4.57 0.20
C VAL A 86 12.44 3.65 -1.00
N VAL A 87 13.60 3.69 -1.66
CA VAL A 87 13.87 2.82 -2.82
C VAL A 87 13.82 1.34 -2.43
N ILE A 88 14.50 0.96 -1.35
CA ILE A 88 14.54 -0.43 -0.87
C ILE A 88 13.15 -0.91 -0.45
N SER A 89 12.40 -0.09 0.27
CA SER A 89 11.04 -0.43 0.69
C SER A 89 10.07 -0.56 -0.48
N CYS A 90 10.13 0.33 -1.49
CA CYS A 90 9.30 0.21 -2.70
C CYS A 90 9.57 -1.09 -3.46
N VAL A 91 10.84 -1.46 -3.66
CA VAL A 91 11.20 -2.71 -4.35
C VAL A 91 10.74 -3.93 -3.55
N LEU A 92 10.94 -3.94 -2.23
CA LEU A 92 10.52 -5.06 -1.39
C LEU A 92 9.00 -5.22 -1.31
N VAL A 93 8.24 -4.12 -1.32
CA VAL A 93 6.78 -4.18 -1.39
C VAL A 93 6.31 -4.84 -2.69
N LEU A 94 6.92 -4.51 -3.84
CA LEU A 94 6.58 -5.14 -5.13
C LEU A 94 6.90 -6.64 -5.14
N VAL A 95 8.08 -7.02 -4.63
CA VAL A 95 8.48 -8.43 -4.53
C VAL A 95 7.54 -9.20 -3.59
N LEU A 96 7.23 -8.62 -2.42
CA LEU A 96 6.34 -9.26 -1.46
C LEU A 96 4.92 -9.36 -2.01
N ASP A 97 4.44 -8.38 -2.77
CA ASP A 97 3.12 -8.46 -3.41
C ASP A 97 3.03 -9.64 -4.37
N TYR A 98 4.06 -9.87 -5.19
CA TYR A 98 4.11 -11.06 -6.05
C TYR A 98 4.05 -12.36 -5.25
N VAL A 99 4.88 -12.48 -4.19
CA VAL A 99 4.93 -13.67 -3.34
C VAL A 99 3.60 -13.93 -2.64
N LEU A 100 3.03 -12.91 -2.00
CA LEU A 100 1.76 -13.03 -1.29
C LEU A 100 0.59 -13.31 -2.24
N THR A 101 0.58 -12.69 -3.42
CA THR A 101 -0.45 -12.97 -4.43
C THR A 101 -0.34 -14.42 -4.91
N SER A 102 0.86 -14.90 -5.21
CA SER A 102 1.07 -16.28 -5.64
C SER A 102 0.68 -17.32 -4.59
N PHE A 103 0.71 -16.97 -3.30
CA PHE A 103 0.29 -17.87 -2.22
C PHE A 103 -1.22 -17.79 -1.93
N LEU A 104 -1.82 -16.62 -2.12
CA LEU A 104 -3.24 -16.37 -1.86
C LEU A 104 -4.14 -16.85 -3.02
N LEU A 105 -3.62 -16.86 -4.25
CA LEU A 105 -4.30 -17.30 -5.46
C LEU A 105 -4.35 -18.83 -5.50
#